data_AF-A0A8H3C8D6-F1
#
_entry.id   AF-A0A8H3C8D6-F1
#
_cell.length_a   1.000
_cell.length_b   1.000
_cell.length_c   1.000
_cell.angle_alpha   90.00
_cell.angle_beta   90.00
_cell.angle_gamma   90.00
#
_symmetry.space_group_name_H-M   'P 1'
#
loop_
_entity.id
_entity.type
_entity.pdbx_description
1 polymer ?
#
loop_
_entity_poly.entity_id
_entity_poly.type
_entity_poly.pdbx_seq_one_letter_code
_entity_poly.pdbx_strand_id
1 'polypeptide(L)'
;MHFCTLLAVLAAPALAQNVNNTYITGLNNALNGMGLTALVSVVNMVANDTNGGTALISQLSQGNKTVFAPTNEAFSGVLQNTSNNAGFLVPHTSYHIVDGHYNVSDFAQRPNHTVIRTYLTNSSLVHLEG
;
A
#
# COMPACT_ATOMS: atom_id res chain seq x y z
N MET A 1 55.56 -5.91 21.77
CA MET A 1 55.41 -5.16 20.50
C MET A 1 55.03 -6.17 19.43
N HIS A 2 54.13 -5.81 18.50
CA HIS A 2 53.57 -6.61 17.37
C HIS A 2 52.28 -7.37 17.73
N PHE A 3 51.09 -7.19 17.16
CA PHE A 3 50.58 -6.32 16.08
C PHE A 3 49.02 -6.29 16.14
N CYS A 4 48.44 -5.29 15.47
CA CYS A 4 47.02 -4.89 15.43
C CYS A 4 45.98 -5.91 14.93
N THR A 5 44.81 -5.87 15.57
CA THR A 5 43.42 -5.93 15.04
C THR A 5 43.15 -6.41 13.61
N LEU A 6 42.18 -7.32 13.46
CA LEU A 6 41.33 -7.38 12.27
C LEU A 6 39.86 -7.56 12.67
N LEU A 7 39.17 -6.42 12.63
CA LEU A 7 37.75 -6.22 12.81
C LEU A 7 37.06 -6.62 11.50
N ALA A 8 36.30 -7.71 11.49
CA ALA A 8 35.40 -8.02 10.39
C ALA A 8 34.30 -8.95 10.90
N VAL A 9 33.07 -8.45 10.94
CA VAL A 9 31.87 -9.17 10.47
C VAL A 9 30.65 -8.24 10.54
N LEU A 10 30.13 -7.95 9.35
CA LEU A 10 28.77 -7.60 8.97
C LEU A 10 28.09 -6.40 9.65
N ALA A 11 28.35 -5.22 9.08
CA ALA A 11 27.32 -4.19 8.93
C ALA A 11 26.49 -4.51 7.67
N ALA A 12 25.25 -4.98 7.81
CA ALA A 12 24.20 -4.79 6.79
C ALA A 12 22.80 -5.17 7.32
N PRO A 13 22.07 -4.19 7.88
CA PRO A 13 20.62 -4.14 7.69
C PRO A 13 20.19 -2.89 6.90
N ALA A 14 21.05 -2.32 6.05
CA ALA A 14 20.75 -1.08 5.32
C ALA A 14 19.93 -1.28 4.02
N LEU A 15 19.70 -2.53 3.58
CA LEU A 15 18.98 -2.78 2.31
C LEU A 15 17.45 -2.88 2.45
N ALA A 16 16.92 -3.01 3.67
CA ALA A 16 15.47 -3.14 3.88
C ALA A 16 14.69 -1.81 3.71
N GLN A 17 15.35 -0.66 3.90
CA GLN A 17 14.70 0.64 3.84
C GLN A 17 14.65 1.24 2.42
N ASN A 18 15.52 0.79 1.50
CA ASN A 18 15.60 1.36 0.15
C ASN A 18 14.49 0.87 -0.79
N VAL A 19 13.89 -0.29 -0.48
CA VAL A 19 12.82 -0.89 -1.29
C VAL A 19 11.56 -0.02 -1.22
N ASN A 20 11.19 0.49 -0.04
CA ASN A 20 10.00 1.33 0.14
C ASN A 20 10.11 2.64 -0.66
N ASN A 21 11.22 3.36 -0.57
CA ASN A 21 11.37 4.63 -1.31
C ASN A 21 11.42 4.44 -2.83
N THR A 22 12.10 3.39 -3.31
CA THR A 22 12.18 3.08 -4.74
C THR A 22 10.81 2.65 -5.27
N TYR A 23 10.10 1.81 -4.52
CA TYR A 23 8.74 1.36 -4.85
C TYR A 23 7.75 2.53 -4.87
N ILE A 24 7.77 3.40 -3.87
CA ILE A 24 6.94 4.62 -3.82
C ILE A 24 7.21 5.51 -5.02
N THR A 25 8.48 5.71 -5.37
CA THR A 25 8.84 6.54 -6.53
C THR A 25 8.32 5.93 -7.83
N GLY A 26 8.47 4.62 -8.02
CA GLY A 26 7.93 3.90 -9.18
C GLY A 26 6.40 3.92 -9.25
N LEU A 27 5.73 3.70 -8.12
CA LEU A 27 4.28 3.77 -7.99
C LEU A 27 3.77 5.18 -8.28
N ASN A 28 4.41 6.21 -7.73
CA ASN A 28 4.06 7.61 -8.00
C ASN A 28 4.19 7.95 -9.48
N ASN A 29 5.24 7.46 -10.16
CA ASN A 29 5.41 7.67 -11.60
C ASN A 29 4.32 6.96 -12.41
N ALA A 30 3.96 5.73 -12.06
CA ALA A 30 2.89 4.99 -12.73
C ALA A 30 1.53 5.67 -12.54
N LEU A 31 1.21 6.11 -11.31
CA LEU A 31 -0.02 6.82 -10.98
C LEU A 31 -0.10 8.18 -11.68
N ASN A 32 1.01 8.91 -11.76
CA ASN A 32 1.08 10.19 -12.46
C ASN A 32 0.90 9.99 -13.98
N GLY A 33 1.49 8.94 -14.56
CA GLY A 33 1.26 8.56 -15.96
C GLY A 33 -0.20 8.22 -16.29
N MET A 34 -0.98 7.79 -15.29
CA MET A 34 -2.42 7.54 -15.41
C MET A 34 -3.29 8.76 -15.04
N GLY A 35 -2.69 9.90 -14.65
CA GLY A 35 -3.40 11.11 -14.25
C GLY A 35 -4.04 11.07 -12.85
N LEU A 36 -3.71 10.07 -12.03
CA LEU A 36 -4.28 9.84 -10.69
C LEU A 36 -3.52 10.64 -9.61
N THR A 37 -3.50 11.97 -9.74
CA THR A 37 -2.73 12.87 -8.86
C THR A 37 -3.23 12.88 -7.42
N ALA A 38 -4.54 12.69 -7.19
CA ALA A 38 -5.09 12.62 -5.85
C ALA A 38 -4.57 11.38 -5.08
N LEU A 39 -4.43 10.25 -5.78
CA LEU A 39 -3.91 9.02 -5.18
C LEU A 39 -2.42 9.15 -4.86
N VAL A 40 -1.63 9.86 -5.69
CA VAL A 40 -0.23 10.16 -5.38
C VAL A 40 -0.10 10.94 -4.07
N SER A 41 -0.98 11.92 -3.83
CA SER A 41 -1.00 12.64 -2.55
C SER A 41 -1.30 11.72 -1.37
N VAL A 42 -2.27 10.80 -1.51
CA VAL A 42 -2.60 9.83 -0.46
C VAL A 42 -1.46 8.84 -0.22
N VAL A 43 -0.85 8.31 -1.28
CA VAL A 43 0.31 7.42 -1.19
C VAL A 43 1.46 8.12 -0.46
N ASN A 44 1.72 9.39 -0.76
CA ASN A 44 2.74 10.16 -0.04
C ASN A 44 2.35 10.40 1.42
N MET A 45 1.08 10.68 1.73
CA MET A 45 0.62 10.82 3.12
C MET A 45 0.75 9.50 3.91
N VAL A 46 0.35 8.38 3.31
CA VAL A 46 0.45 7.03 3.89
C VAL A 46 1.92 6.58 4.01
N ALA A 47 2.77 6.92 3.05
CA ALA A 47 4.20 6.57 3.09
C ALA A 47 4.96 7.30 4.21
N ASN A 48 4.55 8.52 4.55
CA ASN A 48 5.13 9.29 5.65
C ASN A 48 4.49 8.94 7.01
N ASP A 49 3.43 8.15 7.03
CA ASP A 49 2.73 7.78 8.26
C ASP A 49 3.31 6.50 8.89
N THR A 50 3.61 6.61 10.18
CA THR A 50 4.14 5.50 10.99
C THR A 50 3.04 4.62 11.59
N ASN A 51 1.75 5.00 11.47
CA ASN A 51 0.60 4.25 11.98
C ASN A 51 0.13 3.16 11.01
N GLY A 52 1.08 2.42 10.42
CA GLY A 52 0.80 1.28 9.54
C GLY A 52 0.86 1.58 8.05
N GLY A 53 1.00 2.84 7.63
CA GLY A 53 1.15 3.20 6.23
C GLY A 53 2.42 2.63 5.60
N THR A 54 3.57 2.76 6.27
CA THR A 54 4.83 2.12 5.84
C THR A 54 4.75 0.59 5.73
N ALA A 55 3.94 -0.05 6.58
CA ALA A 55 3.67 -1.49 6.51
C ALA A 55 2.81 -1.84 5.30
N LEU A 56 1.78 -1.04 4.98
CA LEU A 56 0.97 -1.22 3.79
C LEU A 56 1.80 -1.14 2.50
N ILE A 57 2.72 -0.17 2.39
CA ILE A 57 3.59 -0.02 1.23
C ILE A 57 4.56 -1.21 1.11
N SER A 58 5.12 -1.67 2.23
CA SER A 58 5.96 -2.87 2.26
C SER A 58 5.19 -4.08 1.75
N GLN A 59 3.91 -4.22 2.12
CA GLN A 59 3.04 -5.31 1.69
C GLN A 59 2.62 -5.18 0.22
N LEU A 60 2.43 -3.96 -0.27
CA LEU A 60 2.20 -3.67 -1.69
C LEU A 60 3.41 -4.03 -2.57
N SER A 61 4.62 -3.91 -2.02
CA SER A 61 5.84 -4.33 -2.71
C SER A 61 6.02 -5.85 -2.78
N GLN A 62 5.22 -6.62 -2.03
CA GLN A 62 5.34 -8.08 -1.93
C GLN A 62 4.29 -8.79 -2.80
N GLY A 63 4.72 -9.30 -3.95
CA GLY A 63 3.89 -10.10 -4.84
C GLY A 63 2.90 -9.28 -5.68
N ASN A 64 2.02 -9.97 -6.41
CA ASN A 64 1.04 -9.30 -7.27
C ASN A 64 -0.12 -8.76 -6.41
N LYS A 65 -0.48 -7.50 -6.66
CA LYS A 65 -1.57 -6.81 -5.98
C LYS A 65 -2.42 -6.09 -7.00
N THR A 66 -3.73 -6.07 -6.77
CA THR A 66 -4.67 -5.29 -7.56
C THR A 66 -5.15 -4.12 -6.70
N VAL A 67 -4.95 -2.91 -7.20
CA VAL A 67 -5.36 -1.68 -6.51
C VAL A 67 -6.52 -1.06 -7.29
N PHE A 68 -7.68 -0.97 -6.63
CA PHE A 68 -8.84 -0.24 -7.14
C PHE A 68 -8.64 1.25 -6.90
N ALA A 69 -7.94 1.93 -7.81
CA ALA A 69 -7.66 3.36 -7.69
C ALA A 69 -8.93 4.20 -7.98
N PRO A 70 -9.46 4.95 -6.99
CA PRO A 70 -10.53 5.91 -7.25
C PRO A 70 -10.06 7.04 -8.17
N THR A 71 -10.98 7.60 -8.96
CA THR A 71 -10.76 8.81 -9.77
C THR A 71 -10.50 10.04 -8.87
N ASN A 72 -9.87 11.08 -9.42
CA ASN A 72 -9.59 12.32 -8.69
C ASN A 72 -10.86 12.98 -8.14
N GLU A 73 -11.97 12.90 -8.88
CA GLU A 73 -13.28 13.43 -8.49
C GLU A 73 -13.85 12.66 -7.28
N ALA A 74 -13.75 11.33 -7.31
CA ALA A 74 -14.15 10.48 -6.18
C ALA A 74 -13.33 10.77 -4.92
N PHE A 75 -12.03 11.03 -5.08
CA PHE A 75 -11.16 11.43 -3.96
C PHE A 75 -11.49 12.82 -3.41
N SER A 76 -11.90 13.76 -4.26
CA SER A 76 -12.31 15.11 -3.81
C SER A 76 -13.48 15.04 -2.82
N GLY A 77 -14.42 14.10 -3.00
CA GLY A 77 -15.53 13.88 -2.06
C GLY A 77 -15.11 13.33 -0.69
N VAL A 78 -14.08 12.48 -0.66
CA VAL A 78 -13.58 11.86 0.59
C VAL A 78 -12.64 12.82 1.34
N LEU A 79 -11.78 13.53 0.63
CA LEU A 79 -10.82 14.47 1.21
C LEU A 79 -11.50 15.63 1.95
N GLN A 80 -12.67 16.08 1.50
CA GLN A 80 -13.45 17.13 2.19
C GLN A 80 -13.78 16.79 3.65
N ASN A 81 -13.86 15.50 4.01
CA ASN A 81 -14.25 15.06 5.34
C ASN A 81 -13.10 14.40 6.15
N THR A 82 -11.97 14.06 5.52
CA THR A 82 -10.99 13.13 6.15
C THR A 82 -9.52 13.44 5.85
N SER A 83 -9.21 14.54 5.14
CA SER A 83 -7.87 14.83 4.55
C SER A 83 -6.64 14.67 5.46
N ASN A 84 -6.76 14.81 6.79
CA ASN A 84 -5.59 14.87 7.67
C ASN A 84 -5.51 13.74 8.70
N ASN A 85 -6.38 12.73 8.61
CA ASN A 85 -6.38 11.65 9.61
C ASN A 85 -5.84 10.34 9.01
N ALA A 86 -4.56 10.07 9.28
CA ALA A 86 -3.91 8.83 8.87
C ALA A 86 -4.64 7.57 9.37
N GLY A 87 -5.25 7.64 10.56
CA GLY A 87 -6.06 6.57 11.12
C GLY A 87 -7.30 6.20 10.29
N PHE A 88 -7.74 7.09 9.40
CA PHE A 88 -8.80 6.80 8.42
C PHE A 88 -8.25 6.52 7.02
N LEU A 89 -7.21 7.23 6.59
CA LEU A 89 -6.64 7.07 5.25
C LEU A 89 -6.00 5.69 5.05
N VAL A 90 -5.32 5.15 6.05
CA VAL A 90 -4.69 3.81 5.98
C VAL A 90 -5.74 2.71 5.78
N PRO A 91 -6.75 2.52 6.66
CA PRO A 91 -7.75 1.46 6.46
C PRO A 91 -8.58 1.67 5.20
N HIS A 92 -8.88 2.92 4.84
CA HIS A 92 -9.63 3.20 3.60
C HIS A 92 -8.82 2.82 2.36
N THR A 93 -7.52 3.12 2.32
CA THR A 93 -6.65 2.72 1.21
C THR A 93 -6.46 1.19 1.19
N SER A 94 -6.32 0.55 2.35
CA SER A 94 -6.24 -0.92 2.46
C SER A 94 -7.49 -1.63 1.94
N TYR A 95 -8.68 -1.02 2.06
CA TYR A 95 -9.91 -1.56 1.48
C TYR A 95 -9.88 -1.63 -0.05
N HIS A 96 -9.14 -0.74 -0.71
CA HIS A 96 -9.03 -0.71 -2.18
C HIS A 96 -7.95 -1.66 -2.72
N ILE A 97 -7.26 -2.38 -1.84
CA ILE A 97 -6.15 -3.26 -2.21
C ILE A 97 -6.58 -4.70 -2.02
N VAL A 98 -6.36 -5.53 -3.03
CA VAL A 98 -6.63 -6.97 -3.00
C VAL A 98 -5.36 -7.74 -3.38
N ASP A 99 -5.18 -8.89 -2.74
CA ASP A 99 -4.09 -9.82 -3.04
C ASP A 99 -4.37 -10.60 -4.33
N GLY A 100 -3.41 -10.60 -5.27
CA GLY A 100 -3.57 -11.25 -6.57
C GLY A 100 -3.72 -10.25 -7.72
N HIS A 101 -3.76 -10.79 -8.93
CA HIS A 101 -3.94 -10.04 -10.17
C HIS A 101 -5.31 -10.37 -10.76
N TYR A 102 -6.22 -9.40 -10.71
CA TYR A 102 -7.58 -9.54 -11.25
C TYR A 102 -7.79 -8.58 -12.42
N ASN A 103 -8.28 -9.11 -13.53
CA ASN A 103 -8.76 -8.33 -14.65
C ASN A 103 -10.28 -8.19 -14.59
N VAL A 104 -10.85 -7.27 -15.37
CA VAL A 104 -12.30 -7.04 -15.48
C VAL A 104 -13.10 -8.31 -15.81
N SER A 105 -12.47 -9.27 -16.50
CA SER A 105 -13.06 -10.57 -16.86
C SER A 105 -13.13 -11.57 -15.70
N ASP A 106 -12.33 -11.39 -14.65
CA ASP A 106 -12.25 -12.31 -13.50
C ASP A 106 -13.33 -12.00 -12.45
N PHE A 107 -13.96 -10.82 -12.54
CA PHE A 107 -15.08 -10.46 -11.69
C PHE A 107 -16.30 -11.27 -12.11
N ALA A 108 -16.74 -12.14 -11.21
CA ALA A 108 -17.73 -13.15 -11.49
C ALA A 108 -19.04 -12.54 -12.03
N GLN A 109 -19.40 -12.96 -13.23
CA GLN A 109 -20.77 -12.90 -13.72
C GLN A 109 -21.47 -14.17 -13.23
N ARG A 110 -22.67 -14.03 -12.66
CA ARG A 110 -23.50 -15.12 -12.11
C ARG A 110 -23.43 -16.44 -12.92
N PRO A 111 -23.60 -17.62 -12.28
CA PRO A 111 -24.16 -17.81 -10.93
C PRO A 111 -23.12 -18.07 -9.84
N ASN A 112 -21.90 -18.49 -10.17
CA ASN A 112 -20.88 -18.88 -9.21
C ASN A 112 -19.87 -17.73 -9.03
N HIS A 113 -19.84 -17.14 -7.83
CA HIS A 113 -18.87 -16.11 -7.48
C HIS A 113 -18.21 -16.46 -6.15
N THR A 114 -16.92 -16.14 -6.05
CA THR A 114 -16.16 -16.26 -4.80
C THR A 114 -15.93 -14.86 -4.25
N VAL A 115 -16.16 -14.69 -2.95
CA VAL A 115 -15.85 -13.44 -2.24
C VAL A 115 -14.37 -13.47 -1.85
N ILE A 116 -13.64 -12.42 -2.19
CA ILE A 116 -12.23 -12.23 -1.85
C ILE A 116 -12.10 -11.13 -0.79
N ARG A 117 -11.11 -11.28 0.10
CA ARG A 117 -10.83 -10.29 1.15
C ARG A 117 -9.87 -9.23 0.62
N THR A 118 -10.12 -7.98 1.02
CA THR A 118 -9.20 -6.87 0.79
C THR A 118 -8.10 -6.86 1.86
N TYR A 119 -7.14 -5.97 1.73
CA TYR A 119 -6.05 -5.81 2.70
C TYR A 119 -6.48 -5.10 3.99
N LEU A 120 -7.77 -4.80 4.16
CA LEU A 120 -8.31 -4.26 5.39
C LEU A 120 -8.31 -5.33 6.49
N THR A 121 -7.52 -5.11 7.54
CA THR A 121 -7.37 -6.04 8.67
C THR A 121 -8.04 -5.55 9.96
N ASN A 122 -8.79 -4.45 9.90
CA ASN A 122 -9.44 -3.86 11.09
C ASN A 122 -10.66 -4.70 11.50
N SER A 123 -10.55 -5.40 12.64
CA SER A 123 -11.60 -6.28 13.20
C SER A 123 -12.93 -5.58 13.51
N SER A 124 -12.93 -4.26 13.73
CA SER A 124 -14.15 -3.46 13.92
C SER A 124 -14.92 -3.20 12.61
N LEU A 125 -14.23 -3.34 11.47
CA LEU A 125 -14.78 -3.08 10.13
C LEU A 125 -14.93 -4.36 9.29
N VAL A 126 -14.34 -5.47 9.74
CA VAL A 126 -14.34 -6.75 9.04
C VAL A 126 -15.04 -7.79 9.90
N HIS A 127 -16.29 -8.11 9.56
CA HIS A 127 -17.12 -9.10 10.25
C HIS A 127 -17.20 -10.45 9.52
N LEU A 128 -16.36 -10.65 8.52
CA LEU A 128 -16.22 -11.96 7.89
C LEU A 128 -15.32 -12.80 8.80
N GLU A 129 -15.95 -13.58 9.68
CA GLU A 129 -15.32 -14.55 10.56
C GLU A 129 -14.29 -15.39 9.77
N GLY A 130 -13.14 -15.64 10.39
CA GLY A 130 -12.16 -16.60 9.89
C GLY A 130 -12.65 -18.02 10.09
#